data_AF-A0A7S4QUS3-F1
#
_entry.id   AF-A0A7S4QUS3-F1
#
_cell.length_a   1.000
_cell.length_b   1.000
_cell.length_c   1.000
_cell.angle_alpha   90.00
_cell.angle_beta   90.00
_cell.angle_gamma   90.00
#
_symmetry.space_group_name_H-M   'P 1'
#
loop_
_entity.id
_entity.type
_entity.pdbx_description
1 polymer ?
#
loop_
_entity_poly.entity_id
_entity_poly.type
_entity_poly.pdbx_seq_one_letter_code
_entity_poly.pdbx_strand_id
1 'polypeptide(L)'
;TTLNSVSADRRRWLTLGVDESHAIPSNALGDAYLALGCTFDSFTCAPYLLGEETIPKKGENIAWGESNAVVYANSMIGAKTEKYADYFDICAAIAGRVPALGVHLDENRKAGVILDATDMIRCHVIPSLEQKKKKNKDEGYTDHHCDDDDDDGLDAFFATLGYVCGNLSDGKIPLLLGVDQIPKDKVSNDYMKAFCAAFGTTGAAPLIHVAGVTAEAMDKAYVKAMIDDLVEGDKKEVKENKNDKTQQKKENIVVLTQDHMLKAFEALNG
;
A
#
# COMPACT_ATOMS: atom_id res chain seq x y z
N THR A 1 3.88 20.40 -9.13
CA THR A 1 3.73 19.89 -7.75
C THR A 1 2.29 19.50 -7.53
N THR A 2 2.05 18.30 -7.00
CA THR A 2 0.72 17.85 -6.54
C THR A 2 0.65 17.88 -5.02
N LEU A 3 -0.47 18.28 -4.42
CA LEU A 3 -0.63 18.42 -2.95
C LEU A 3 -2.04 18.06 -2.51
N ASN A 4 -2.16 17.30 -1.41
CA ASN A 4 -3.46 16.99 -0.79
C ASN A 4 -3.77 18.01 0.32
N SER A 5 -4.57 19.02 0.01
CA SER A 5 -4.62 20.26 0.82
C SER A 5 -5.96 20.57 1.46
N VAL A 6 -7.01 19.86 1.03
CA VAL A 6 -8.38 20.32 1.24
C VAL A 6 -9.16 19.26 1.99
N SER A 7 -9.71 19.66 3.14
CA SER A 7 -10.49 18.82 4.05
C SER A 7 -12.01 19.05 3.96
N ALA A 8 -12.46 20.02 3.15
CA ALA A 8 -13.87 20.30 2.91
C ALA A 8 -14.14 20.48 1.41
N ASP A 9 -15.26 19.95 0.90
CA ASP A 9 -15.64 20.17 -0.50
C ASP A 9 -15.78 21.66 -0.79
N ARG A 10 -14.89 22.20 -1.63
CA ARG A 10 -14.81 23.64 -1.90
C ARG A 10 -16.09 24.24 -2.49
N ARG A 11 -16.91 23.43 -3.14
CA ARG A 11 -18.14 23.86 -3.86
C ARG A 11 -19.40 23.57 -3.06
N ARG A 12 -19.41 22.49 -2.26
CA ARG A 12 -20.63 21.95 -1.64
C ARG A 12 -20.57 21.88 -0.12
N TRP A 13 -19.52 22.37 0.53
CA TRP A 13 -19.37 22.30 2.00
C TRP A 13 -20.62 22.78 2.77
N LEU A 14 -21.28 23.86 2.32
CA LEU A 14 -22.55 24.34 2.90
C LEU A 14 -23.66 23.29 2.82
N THR A 15 -23.84 22.67 1.65
CA THR A 15 -24.86 21.63 1.42
C THR A 15 -24.54 20.34 2.15
N LEU A 16 -23.25 20.05 2.36
CA LEU A 16 -22.76 18.91 3.16
C LEU A 16 -22.81 19.18 4.67
N GLY A 17 -23.26 20.36 5.10
CA GLY A 17 -23.40 20.72 6.51
C GLY A 17 -22.08 20.93 7.24
N VAL A 18 -20.99 21.22 6.53
CA VAL A 18 -19.69 21.53 7.13
C VAL A 18 -19.74 22.92 7.75
N ASP A 19 -19.28 23.04 8.99
CA ASP A 19 -19.27 24.31 9.72
C ASP A 19 -18.30 25.34 9.10
N GLU A 20 -18.70 26.61 9.10
CA GLU A 20 -17.91 27.71 8.54
C GLU A 20 -16.51 27.83 9.15
N SER A 21 -16.37 27.55 10.46
CA SER A 21 -15.09 27.60 11.17
C SER A 21 -14.07 26.56 10.65
N HIS A 22 -14.54 25.52 9.95
CA HIS A 22 -13.69 24.51 9.31
C HIS A 22 -13.56 24.75 7.80
N ALA A 23 -14.65 25.06 7.12
CA ALA A 23 -14.67 25.20 5.68
C ALA A 23 -13.91 26.44 5.18
N ILE A 24 -14.01 27.57 5.90
CA ILE A 24 -13.34 28.82 5.49
C ILE A 24 -11.82 28.67 5.53
N PRO A 25 -11.18 28.20 6.64
CA PRO A 25 -9.74 27.96 6.65
C PRO A 25 -9.27 26.92 5.62
N SER A 26 -10.03 25.84 5.44
CA SER A 26 -9.72 24.78 4.46
C SER A 26 -9.69 25.33 3.02
N ASN A 27 -10.68 26.16 2.67
CA ASN A 27 -10.71 26.83 1.37
C ASN A 27 -9.56 27.84 1.19
N ALA A 28 -9.28 28.64 2.22
CA ALA A 28 -8.19 29.62 2.20
C ALA A 28 -6.82 28.95 2.01
N LEU A 29 -6.60 27.78 2.62
CA LEU A 29 -5.40 26.98 2.41
C LEU A 29 -5.28 26.51 0.96
N GLY A 30 -6.38 25.98 0.40
CA GLY A 30 -6.43 25.61 -1.02
C GLY A 30 -6.13 26.78 -1.95
N ASP A 31 -6.65 27.98 -1.66
CA ASP A 31 -6.34 29.20 -2.43
C ASP A 31 -4.86 29.59 -2.36
N ALA A 32 -4.25 29.48 -1.19
CA ALA A 32 -2.82 29.75 -1.02
C ALA A 32 -1.98 28.79 -1.90
N TYR A 33 -2.35 27.52 -2.00
CA TYR A 33 -1.61 26.56 -2.82
C TYR A 33 -1.81 26.79 -4.32
N LEU A 34 -3.01 27.19 -4.75
CA LEU A 34 -3.23 27.62 -6.14
C LEU A 34 -2.36 28.85 -6.48
N ALA A 35 -2.23 29.80 -5.55
CA ALA A 35 -1.36 30.96 -5.73
C ALA A 35 0.13 30.59 -5.83
N LEU A 36 0.54 29.45 -5.25
CA LEU A 36 1.88 28.86 -5.38
C LEU A 36 2.07 28.04 -6.66
N GLY A 37 1.04 27.94 -7.52
CA GLY A 37 1.10 27.25 -8.81
C GLY A 37 0.70 25.77 -8.78
N CYS A 38 0.07 25.30 -7.70
CA CYS A 38 -0.58 24.00 -7.70
C CYS A 38 -1.83 24.01 -8.59
N THR A 39 -2.21 22.84 -9.10
CA THR A 39 -3.43 22.67 -9.90
C THR A 39 -4.59 22.26 -9.01
N PHE A 40 -5.82 22.64 -9.40
CA PHE A 40 -7.03 22.24 -8.65
C PHE A 40 -7.19 20.72 -8.61
N ASP A 41 -6.84 20.04 -9.70
CA ASP A 41 -6.91 18.57 -9.80
C ASP A 41 -5.96 17.90 -8.80
N SER A 42 -4.92 18.59 -8.35
CA SER A 42 -3.96 18.00 -7.41
C SER A 42 -4.48 17.75 -6.00
N PHE A 43 -5.63 18.34 -5.62
CA PHE A 43 -6.23 18.24 -4.29
C PHE A 43 -6.93 16.89 -4.08
N THR A 44 -6.14 15.82 -4.04
CA THR A 44 -6.59 14.45 -3.84
C THR A 44 -5.65 13.68 -2.94
N CYS A 45 -6.22 12.77 -2.15
CA CYS A 45 -5.49 11.77 -1.38
C CYS A 45 -4.92 10.64 -2.26
N ALA A 46 -5.36 10.53 -3.53
CA ALA A 46 -4.91 9.53 -4.50
C ALA A 46 -4.22 10.19 -5.71
N PRO A 47 -3.05 10.83 -5.52
CA PRO A 47 -2.37 11.60 -6.57
C PRO A 47 -1.91 10.76 -7.76
N TYR A 48 -1.75 9.45 -7.57
CA TYR A 48 -1.44 8.49 -8.63
C TYR A 48 -2.59 8.28 -9.64
N LEU A 49 -3.76 8.91 -9.44
CA LEU A 49 -4.89 8.88 -10.39
C LEU A 49 -4.94 10.10 -11.33
N LEU A 50 -4.08 11.10 -11.12
CA LEU A 50 -4.21 12.40 -11.79
C LEU A 50 -3.76 12.44 -13.25
N GLY A 51 -3.03 11.43 -13.71
CA GLY A 51 -2.48 11.35 -15.07
C GLY A 51 -1.01 10.95 -15.07
N GLU A 52 -0.56 10.25 -16.11
CA GLU A 52 0.80 9.68 -16.19
C GLU A 52 1.90 10.74 -16.05
N GLU A 53 1.66 11.97 -16.52
CA GLU A 53 2.58 13.09 -16.44
C GLU A 53 2.84 13.59 -15.01
N THR A 54 1.97 13.24 -14.07
CA THR A 54 2.08 13.62 -12.65
C THR A 54 2.66 12.51 -11.77
N ILE A 55 2.75 11.29 -12.30
CA ILE A 55 3.26 10.13 -11.58
C ILE A 55 4.80 10.24 -11.50
N PRO A 56 5.39 10.15 -10.29
CA PRO A 56 6.83 10.24 -10.11
C PRO A 56 7.55 9.04 -10.73
N LYS A 57 8.85 9.20 -10.99
CA LYS A 57 9.67 8.13 -11.55
C LYS A 57 10.24 7.23 -10.46
N LYS A 58 10.55 5.97 -10.83
CA LYS A 58 11.30 5.06 -9.96
C LYS A 58 12.61 5.71 -9.49
N GLY A 59 12.86 5.66 -8.18
CA GLY A 59 14.03 6.24 -7.51
C GLY A 59 13.93 7.73 -7.20
N GLU A 60 12.89 8.42 -7.67
CA GLU A 60 12.68 9.84 -7.40
C GLU A 60 12.31 10.09 -5.94
N ASN A 61 12.86 11.13 -5.35
CA ASN A 61 12.56 11.54 -3.98
C ASN A 61 11.43 12.58 -3.99
N ILE A 62 10.30 12.24 -3.38
CA ILE A 62 9.08 13.06 -3.34
C ILE A 62 8.60 13.27 -1.90
N ALA A 63 7.61 14.13 -1.72
CA ALA A 63 6.90 14.30 -0.45
C ALA A 63 5.40 14.10 -0.67
N TRP A 64 4.95 12.86 -0.65
CA TRP A 64 3.54 12.51 -0.48
C TRP A 64 3.33 12.07 0.96
N GLY A 65 2.39 12.68 1.67
CA GLY A 65 2.13 12.39 3.10
C GLY A 65 0.96 11.44 3.35
N GLU A 66 0.03 11.33 2.40
CA GLU A 66 -1.15 10.48 2.55
C GLU A 66 -0.77 9.00 2.69
N SER A 67 -1.37 8.32 3.65
CA SER A 67 -1.02 6.96 4.05
C SER A 67 -1.03 5.96 2.88
N ASN A 68 -2.06 5.99 2.03
CA ASN A 68 -2.15 5.14 0.84
C ASN A 68 -1.10 5.51 -0.22
N ALA A 69 -0.85 6.81 -0.39
CA ALA A 69 -0.04 7.35 -1.48
C ALA A 69 1.43 7.14 -1.17
N VAL A 70 1.82 7.25 0.10
CA VAL A 70 3.14 6.87 0.61
C VAL A 70 3.45 5.43 0.25
N VAL A 71 2.55 4.51 0.60
CA VAL A 71 2.75 3.07 0.36
C VAL A 71 2.80 2.79 -1.14
N TYR A 72 1.85 3.33 -1.91
CA TYR A 72 1.80 3.13 -3.35
C TYR A 72 3.04 3.69 -4.07
N ALA A 73 3.49 4.89 -3.70
CA ALA A 73 4.70 5.50 -4.26
C ALA A 73 5.94 4.66 -3.98
N ASN A 74 6.12 4.21 -2.74
CA ASN A 74 7.28 3.39 -2.36
C ASN A 74 7.24 2.00 -3.00
N SER A 75 6.09 1.32 -2.94
CA SER A 75 5.97 -0.09 -3.31
C SER A 75 5.71 -0.31 -4.80
N MET A 76 4.74 0.40 -5.38
CA MET A 76 4.30 0.13 -6.76
C MET A 76 5.08 0.96 -7.78
N ILE A 77 5.30 2.23 -7.50
CA ILE A 77 6.07 3.12 -8.38
C ILE A 77 7.59 2.91 -8.17
N GLY A 78 8.00 2.69 -6.92
CA GLY A 78 9.41 2.67 -6.53
C GLY A 78 10.01 4.08 -6.40
N ALA A 79 9.17 5.11 -6.28
CA ALA A 79 9.57 6.41 -5.80
C ALA A 79 9.88 6.34 -4.29
N LYS A 80 10.38 7.41 -3.70
CA LYS A 80 10.81 7.44 -2.30
C LYS A 80 10.13 8.58 -1.56
N THR A 81 9.37 8.25 -0.52
CA THR A 81 8.69 9.20 0.36
C THR A 81 8.52 8.59 1.74
N GLU A 82 8.38 9.42 2.77
CA GLU A 82 8.08 8.96 4.12
C GLU A 82 6.66 9.31 4.56
N LYS A 83 6.20 8.67 5.64
CA LYS A 83 5.01 9.11 6.37
C LYS A 83 5.29 10.43 7.08
N TYR A 84 5.06 11.51 6.35
CA TYR A 84 5.23 12.87 6.83
C TYR A 84 4.03 13.35 7.63
N ALA A 85 4.27 14.26 8.58
CA ALA A 85 3.20 15.04 9.19
C ALA A 85 2.61 16.02 8.18
N ASP A 86 1.36 16.42 8.40
CA ASP A 86 0.68 17.43 7.60
C ASP A 86 1.54 18.69 7.43
N TYR A 87 1.44 19.31 6.25
CA TYR A 87 2.19 20.50 5.81
C TYR A 87 3.69 20.31 5.55
N PHE A 88 4.26 19.14 5.82
CA PHE A 88 5.66 18.90 5.46
C PHE A 88 5.84 18.80 3.94
N ASP A 89 4.84 18.30 3.24
CA ASP A 89 4.79 18.21 1.78
C ASP A 89 4.96 19.58 1.08
N ILE A 90 4.25 20.62 1.55
CA ILE A 90 4.43 21.98 1.05
C ILE A 90 5.80 22.56 1.44
N CYS A 91 6.31 22.26 2.63
CA CYS A 91 7.67 22.65 3.04
C CYS A 91 8.71 22.05 2.09
N ALA A 92 8.58 20.76 1.76
CA ALA A 92 9.46 20.07 0.83
C ALA A 92 9.34 20.63 -0.60
N ALA A 93 8.12 20.94 -1.05
CA ALA A 93 7.87 21.54 -2.35
C ALA A 93 8.52 22.92 -2.48
N ILE A 94 8.38 23.79 -1.47
CA ILE A 94 9.01 25.12 -1.44
C ILE A 94 10.54 24.99 -1.40
N ALA A 95 11.06 24.07 -0.58
CA ALA A 95 12.50 23.88 -0.43
C ALA A 95 13.14 23.16 -1.63
N GLY A 96 12.34 22.50 -2.47
CA GLY A 96 12.81 21.65 -3.56
C GLY A 96 13.62 20.43 -3.10
N ARG A 97 13.42 19.99 -1.84
CA ARG A 97 14.20 18.91 -1.21
C ARG A 97 13.44 18.22 -0.09
N VAL A 98 13.78 16.97 0.14
CA VAL A 98 13.31 16.14 1.25
C VAL A 98 14.48 15.73 2.14
N PRO A 99 14.25 15.42 3.43
CA PRO A 99 15.30 14.96 4.32
C PRO A 99 15.81 13.58 3.91
N ALA A 100 17.13 13.38 3.98
CA ALA A 100 17.79 12.11 3.73
C ALA A 100 17.64 11.18 4.95
N LEU A 101 16.43 10.64 5.15
CA LEU A 101 16.08 9.80 6.30
C LEU A 101 15.13 8.67 5.88
N GLY A 102 14.93 7.70 6.78
CA GLY A 102 13.94 6.64 6.59
C GLY A 102 14.10 5.96 5.23
N VAL A 103 12.99 5.68 4.56
CA VAL A 103 12.98 5.01 3.25
C VAL A 103 13.38 5.89 2.06
N HIS A 104 13.84 7.13 2.28
CA HIS A 104 14.61 7.85 1.25
C HIS A 104 16.00 7.24 1.02
N LEU A 105 16.54 6.55 2.03
CA LEU A 105 17.82 5.86 1.99
C LEU A 105 17.61 4.38 1.62
N ASP A 106 18.36 3.87 0.65
CA ASP A 106 18.18 2.50 0.14
C ASP A 106 18.44 1.44 1.21
N GLU A 107 19.34 1.72 2.15
CA GLU A 107 19.71 0.82 3.23
C GLU A 107 18.54 0.56 4.19
N ASN A 108 17.62 1.53 4.33
CA ASN A 108 16.46 1.47 5.22
C ASN A 108 15.22 0.86 4.56
N ARG A 109 15.32 0.44 3.29
CA ARG A 109 14.19 -0.11 2.52
C ARG A 109 14.08 -1.63 2.62
N LYS A 110 14.99 -2.29 3.34
CA LYS A 110 15.01 -3.75 3.48
C LYS A 110 13.82 -4.25 4.31
N ALA A 111 13.31 -5.42 3.96
CA ALA A 111 12.27 -6.08 4.74
C ALA A 111 12.80 -6.51 6.12
N GLY A 112 11.96 -6.38 7.14
CA GLY A 112 12.21 -6.79 8.52
C GLY A 112 11.33 -7.96 8.99
N VAL A 113 10.34 -8.37 8.20
CA VAL A 113 9.44 -9.51 8.48
C VAL A 113 8.95 -10.13 7.18
N ILE A 114 8.77 -11.45 7.16
CA ILE A 114 8.15 -12.20 6.07
C ILE A 114 6.70 -12.48 6.44
N LEU A 115 5.79 -12.14 5.54
CA LEU A 115 4.38 -12.50 5.59
C LEU A 115 4.14 -13.52 4.47
N ASP A 116 3.96 -14.79 4.82
CA ASP A 116 3.84 -15.86 3.83
C ASP A 116 2.36 -16.23 3.60
N ALA A 117 1.81 -15.79 2.47
CA ALA A 117 0.45 -16.11 2.04
C ALA A 117 0.39 -17.24 0.99
N THR A 118 1.53 -17.89 0.70
CA THR A 118 1.68 -18.89 -0.37
C THR A 118 0.60 -19.97 -0.33
N ASP A 119 0.46 -20.66 0.80
CA ASP A 119 -0.46 -21.78 0.91
C ASP A 119 -1.92 -21.32 0.85
N MET A 120 -2.24 -20.18 1.48
CA MET A 120 -3.58 -19.61 1.46
C MET A 120 -4.01 -19.24 0.02
N ILE A 121 -3.14 -18.55 -0.72
CA ILE A 121 -3.40 -18.14 -2.10
C ILE A 121 -3.55 -19.36 -3.01
N ARG A 122 -2.63 -20.33 -2.90
CA ARG A 122 -2.66 -21.55 -3.70
C ARG A 122 -3.91 -22.40 -3.45
N CYS A 123 -4.33 -22.52 -2.19
CA CYS A 123 -5.44 -23.39 -1.81
C CYS A 123 -6.82 -22.74 -1.97
N HIS A 124 -6.93 -21.41 -1.88
CA HIS A 124 -8.23 -20.73 -1.82
C HIS A 124 -8.46 -19.69 -2.91
N VAL A 125 -7.43 -18.95 -3.32
CA VAL A 125 -7.57 -17.86 -4.29
C VAL A 125 -7.51 -18.39 -5.71
N ILE A 126 -6.44 -19.12 -6.06
CA ILE A 126 -6.25 -19.64 -7.42
C ILE A 126 -7.42 -20.53 -7.88
N PRO A 127 -7.91 -21.50 -7.09
CA PRO A 127 -9.06 -22.33 -7.50
C PRO A 127 -10.33 -21.51 -7.75
N SER A 128 -10.57 -20.46 -6.97
CA SER A 128 -11.73 -19.58 -7.12
C SER A 128 -11.69 -18.80 -8.45
N LEU A 129 -10.50 -18.37 -8.87
CA LEU A 129 -10.29 -17.71 -10.17
C LEU A 129 -10.53 -18.66 -11.35
N GLU A 130 -10.09 -19.91 -11.24
CA GLU A 130 -10.30 -20.92 -12.27
C GLU A 130 -11.77 -21.34 -12.42
N GLN A 131 -12.51 -21.40 -11.31
CA GLN A 131 -13.94 -21.69 -11.30
C GLN A 131 -14.75 -20.59 -11.98
N LYS A 132 -14.49 -19.30 -11.65
CA LYS A 132 -15.11 -18.15 -12.35
C LYS A 132 -14.89 -18.23 -13.86
N LYS A 133 -13.67 -18.56 -14.31
CA LYS A 133 -13.34 -18.67 -15.75
C LYS A 133 -14.13 -19.74 -16.49
N LYS A 134 -14.46 -20.86 -15.83
CA LYS A 134 -15.30 -21.92 -16.43
C LYS A 134 -16.76 -21.46 -16.55
N LYS A 135 -17.30 -20.85 -15.49
CA LYS A 135 -18.68 -20.34 -15.48
C LYS A 135 -18.92 -19.30 -16.59
N ASN A 136 -18.03 -18.33 -16.76
CA ASN A 136 -18.16 -17.31 -17.80
C ASN A 136 -18.06 -17.88 -19.24
N LYS A 137 -17.33 -18.99 -19.42
CA LYS A 137 -17.25 -19.68 -20.72
C LYS A 137 -18.51 -20.48 -21.03
N ASP A 138 -19.11 -21.11 -20.02
CA ASP A 138 -20.31 -21.94 -20.18
C ASP A 138 -21.57 -21.08 -20.40
N GLU A 139 -21.60 -19.84 -19.90
CA GLU A 139 -22.72 -18.89 -20.06
C GLU A 139 -22.64 -18.03 -21.34
N GLY A 140 -21.62 -18.23 -22.19
CA GLY A 140 -21.57 -17.62 -23.53
C GLY A 140 -21.41 -16.10 -23.58
N TYR A 141 -20.90 -15.47 -22.51
CA TYR A 141 -20.68 -14.03 -22.47
C TYR A 141 -19.50 -13.63 -23.36
N THR A 142 -19.78 -13.00 -24.50
CA THR A 142 -18.76 -12.38 -25.36
C THR A 142 -18.51 -10.96 -24.89
N ASP A 143 -17.24 -10.70 -24.56
CA ASP A 143 -16.60 -9.43 -24.22
C ASP A 143 -17.24 -8.21 -24.92
N HIS A 144 -18.21 -7.59 -24.25
CA HIS A 144 -18.66 -6.25 -24.56
C HIS A 144 -17.92 -5.31 -23.60
N HIS A 145 -17.19 -4.34 -24.16
CA HIS A 145 -16.64 -3.20 -23.44
C HIS A 145 -17.75 -2.46 -22.69
N CYS A 146 -17.82 -2.73 -21.40
CA CYS A 146 -18.44 -1.89 -20.38
C CYS A 146 -17.57 -2.03 -19.13
N ASP A 147 -17.04 -0.90 -18.67
CA ASP A 147 -16.28 -0.73 -17.42
C ASP A 147 -17.19 -0.93 -16.18
N ASP A 148 -17.90 -2.07 -16.09
CA ASP A 148 -18.84 -2.36 -15.01
C ASP A 148 -18.52 -3.73 -14.34
N ASP A 149 -17.88 -3.66 -13.16
CA ASP A 149 -18.30 -4.29 -11.89
C ASP A 149 -18.68 -5.80 -11.86
N ASP A 150 -17.76 -6.72 -12.20
CA ASP A 150 -17.95 -8.16 -11.95
C ASP A 150 -16.72 -8.85 -11.29
N ASP A 151 -15.79 -8.08 -10.71
CA ASP A 151 -14.64 -8.60 -9.96
C ASP A 151 -14.48 -8.14 -8.50
N ASP A 152 -15.60 -7.77 -7.89
CA ASP A 152 -15.75 -7.26 -6.52
C ASP A 152 -15.07 -8.16 -5.47
N GLY A 153 -14.98 -9.46 -5.75
CA GLY A 153 -14.38 -10.46 -4.86
C GLY A 153 -12.86 -10.38 -4.74
N LEU A 154 -12.14 -9.93 -5.79
CA LEU A 154 -10.69 -9.79 -5.73
C LEU A 154 -10.27 -8.45 -5.12
N ASP A 155 -10.99 -7.36 -5.41
CA ASP A 155 -10.78 -6.08 -4.75
C ASP A 155 -10.90 -6.21 -3.22
N ALA A 156 -11.98 -6.84 -2.75
CA ALA A 156 -12.19 -7.09 -1.33
C ALA A 156 -11.10 -8.00 -0.72
N PHE A 157 -10.63 -9.01 -1.47
CA PHE A 157 -9.53 -9.86 -1.04
C PHE A 157 -8.24 -9.05 -0.87
N PHE A 158 -7.84 -8.25 -1.85
CA PHE A 158 -6.60 -7.46 -1.79
C PHE A 158 -6.67 -6.35 -0.73
N ALA A 159 -7.82 -5.71 -0.55
CA ALA A 159 -8.05 -4.79 0.57
C ALA A 159 -7.90 -5.51 1.92
N THR A 160 -8.55 -6.66 2.10
CA THR A 160 -8.42 -7.45 3.34
C THR A 160 -6.99 -7.91 3.57
N LEU A 161 -6.29 -8.34 2.52
CA LEU A 161 -4.90 -8.77 2.59
C LEU A 161 -3.98 -7.61 3.00
N GLY A 162 -4.19 -6.42 2.44
CA GLY A 162 -3.46 -5.21 2.82
C GLY A 162 -3.66 -4.86 4.31
N TYR A 163 -4.91 -4.90 4.77
CA TYR A 163 -5.27 -4.66 6.17
C TYR A 163 -4.57 -5.65 7.12
N VAL A 164 -4.62 -6.95 6.81
CA VAL A 164 -3.94 -8.02 7.55
C VAL A 164 -2.43 -7.80 7.57
N CYS A 165 -1.83 -7.50 6.41
CA CYS A 165 -0.40 -7.26 6.31
C CYS A 165 0.04 -6.10 7.19
N GLY A 166 -0.71 -4.99 7.19
CA GLY A 166 -0.39 -3.83 8.03
C GLY A 166 -0.39 -4.18 9.52
N ASN A 167 -1.41 -4.90 9.99
CA ASN A 167 -1.51 -5.34 11.39
C ASN A 167 -0.40 -6.32 11.80
N LEU A 168 -0.04 -7.26 10.92
CA LEU A 168 0.96 -8.28 11.22
C LEU A 168 2.41 -7.78 11.05
N SER A 169 2.62 -6.59 10.49
CA SER A 169 3.96 -6.06 10.23
C SER A 169 4.69 -5.55 11.48
N ASP A 170 3.98 -5.26 12.57
CA ASP A 170 4.55 -4.73 13.84
C ASP A 170 5.51 -3.53 13.61
N GLY A 171 5.14 -2.64 12.68
CA GLY A 171 5.93 -1.47 12.29
C GLY A 171 7.19 -1.74 11.47
N LYS A 172 7.51 -3.00 11.17
CA LYS A 172 8.60 -3.37 10.24
C LYS A 172 8.12 -3.27 8.79
N ILE A 173 9.05 -3.12 7.85
CA ILE A 173 8.76 -3.25 6.41
C ILE A 173 8.54 -4.74 6.11
N PRO A 174 7.35 -5.17 5.66
CA PRO A 174 7.10 -6.57 5.35
C PRO A 174 7.54 -6.96 3.93
N LEU A 175 7.91 -8.23 3.78
CA LEU A 175 7.99 -8.95 2.50
C LEU A 175 6.82 -9.95 2.44
N LEU A 176 5.86 -9.69 1.57
CA LEU A 176 4.71 -10.55 1.28
C LEU A 176 5.05 -11.56 0.18
N LEU A 177 4.87 -12.85 0.49
CA LEU A 177 5.05 -13.97 -0.44
C LEU A 177 3.71 -14.58 -0.86
N GLY A 178 3.67 -15.20 -2.04
CA GLY A 178 2.53 -15.98 -2.53
C GLY A 178 1.67 -15.27 -3.57
N VAL A 179 1.66 -13.94 -3.60
CA VAL A 179 0.94 -13.15 -4.62
C VAL A 179 1.50 -13.42 -6.03
N ASP A 180 2.79 -13.70 -6.14
CA ASP A 180 3.46 -14.10 -7.39
C ASP A 180 2.98 -15.43 -7.97
N GLN A 181 2.18 -16.21 -7.23
CA GLN A 181 1.53 -17.42 -7.73
C GLN A 181 0.22 -17.12 -8.48
N ILE A 182 -0.36 -15.94 -8.27
CA ILE A 182 -1.51 -15.48 -9.05
C ILE A 182 -1.01 -15.13 -10.46
N PRO A 183 -1.70 -15.56 -11.53
CA PRO A 183 -1.32 -15.18 -12.89
C PRO A 183 -1.20 -13.65 -13.02
N LYS A 184 -0.11 -13.17 -13.64
CA LYS A 184 0.19 -11.73 -13.70
C LYS A 184 -0.89 -10.90 -14.38
N ASP A 185 -1.58 -11.47 -15.37
CA ASP A 185 -2.73 -10.86 -16.06
C ASP A 185 -3.97 -10.71 -15.15
N LYS A 186 -3.92 -11.26 -13.93
CA LYS A 186 -4.98 -11.22 -12.92
C LYS A 186 -4.62 -10.41 -11.68
N VAL A 187 -3.44 -9.80 -11.62
CA VAL A 187 -3.08 -8.84 -10.57
C VAL A 187 -3.13 -7.45 -11.19
N SER A 188 -4.28 -6.78 -11.08
CA SER A 188 -4.48 -5.45 -11.64
C SER A 188 -3.80 -4.37 -10.77
N ASN A 189 -3.57 -3.21 -11.37
CA ASN A 189 -3.13 -2.04 -10.60
C ASN A 189 -4.17 -1.58 -9.59
N ASP A 190 -5.47 -1.79 -9.86
CA ASP A 190 -6.55 -1.37 -8.96
C ASP A 190 -6.59 -2.22 -7.69
N TYR A 191 -6.36 -3.53 -7.79
CA TYR A 191 -6.17 -4.40 -6.61
C TYR A 191 -5.01 -3.92 -5.75
N MET A 192 -3.92 -3.49 -6.38
CA MET A 192 -2.76 -2.97 -5.65
C MET A 192 -3.02 -1.59 -5.03
N LYS A 193 -3.88 -0.76 -5.63
CA LYS A 193 -4.37 0.48 -5.00
C LYS A 193 -5.20 0.17 -3.77
N ALA A 194 -6.16 -0.76 -3.86
CA ALA A 194 -6.99 -1.21 -2.74
C ALA A 194 -6.14 -1.81 -1.60
N PHE A 195 -5.18 -2.66 -1.96
CA PHE A 195 -4.20 -3.22 -1.03
C PHE A 195 -3.38 -2.12 -0.32
N CYS A 196 -2.81 -1.16 -1.06
CA CYS A 196 -2.00 -0.08 -0.47
C CYS A 196 -2.84 0.84 0.42
N ALA A 197 -4.10 1.10 0.07
CA ALA A 197 -5.01 1.88 0.90
C ALA A 197 -5.27 1.19 2.25
N ALA A 198 -5.60 -0.10 2.22
CA ALA A 198 -5.85 -0.88 3.42
C ALA A 198 -4.58 -1.05 4.28
N PHE A 199 -3.44 -1.34 3.64
CA PHE A 199 -2.15 -1.42 4.34
C PHE A 199 -1.74 -0.09 4.97
N GLY A 200 -1.93 1.03 4.25
CA GLY A 200 -1.62 2.37 4.75
C GLY A 200 -2.40 2.74 6.01
N THR A 201 -3.61 2.18 6.15
CA THR A 201 -4.52 2.40 7.29
C THR A 201 -4.03 1.69 8.57
N THR A 202 -3.55 0.45 8.47
CA THR A 202 -3.17 -0.36 9.64
C THR A 202 -1.67 -0.46 9.89
N GLY A 203 -0.87 -0.41 8.83
CA GLY A 203 0.58 -0.55 8.91
C GLY A 203 1.27 0.77 9.22
N ALA A 204 2.25 0.77 10.12
CA ALA A 204 3.09 1.96 10.34
C ALA A 204 4.17 2.13 9.26
N ALA A 205 4.58 1.05 8.59
CA ALA A 205 5.64 1.09 7.58
C ALA A 205 5.22 1.90 6.34
N PRO A 206 6.12 2.70 5.76
CA PRO A 206 5.87 3.49 4.54
C PRO A 206 6.01 2.66 3.25
N LEU A 207 6.51 1.43 3.36
CA LEU A 207 6.88 0.54 2.26
C LEU A 207 6.49 -0.89 2.62
N ILE A 208 6.04 -1.63 1.61
CA ILE A 208 5.86 -3.08 1.61
C ILE A 208 6.45 -3.66 0.34
N HIS A 209 7.17 -4.78 0.47
CA HIS A 209 7.60 -5.58 -0.66
C HIS A 209 6.58 -6.68 -0.92
N VAL A 210 6.08 -6.78 -2.15
CA VAL A 210 5.30 -7.93 -2.62
C VAL A 210 6.13 -8.62 -3.69
N ALA A 211 6.53 -9.87 -3.41
CA ALA A 211 7.36 -10.65 -4.31
C ALA A 211 6.74 -10.74 -5.70
N GLY A 212 7.54 -10.48 -6.74
CA GLY A 212 7.12 -10.54 -8.14
C GLY A 212 6.18 -9.42 -8.61
N VAL A 213 5.76 -8.51 -7.73
CA VAL A 213 4.77 -7.45 -8.00
C VAL A 213 5.35 -6.05 -7.82
N THR A 214 5.88 -5.74 -6.63
CA THR A 214 6.39 -4.38 -6.31
C THR A 214 7.68 -4.04 -7.03
N ALA A 215 7.94 -2.75 -7.22
CA ALA A 215 9.01 -2.23 -8.08
C ALA A 215 10.42 -2.73 -7.69
N GLU A 216 10.67 -2.95 -6.40
CA GLU A 216 11.96 -3.46 -5.90
C GLU A 216 11.97 -4.98 -5.77
N ALA A 217 10.85 -5.62 -5.41
CA ALA A 217 10.76 -7.07 -5.25
C ALA A 217 10.32 -7.82 -6.53
N MET A 218 10.44 -7.20 -7.71
CA MET A 218 10.24 -7.88 -8.99
C MET A 218 11.40 -8.83 -9.33
N ASP A 219 12.61 -8.52 -8.85
CA ASP A 219 13.78 -9.38 -9.03
C ASP A 219 13.80 -10.52 -8.01
N LYS A 220 13.74 -11.75 -8.51
CA LYS A 220 13.77 -12.97 -7.70
C LYS A 220 15.07 -13.13 -6.91
N ALA A 221 16.20 -12.68 -7.45
CA ALA A 221 17.48 -12.74 -6.75
C ALA A 221 17.48 -11.81 -5.53
N TYR A 222 16.92 -10.61 -5.69
CA TYR A 222 16.76 -9.64 -4.61
C TYR A 222 15.81 -10.15 -3.52
N VAL A 223 14.64 -10.68 -3.91
CA VAL A 223 13.68 -11.30 -2.98
C VAL A 223 14.34 -12.46 -2.22
N LYS A 224 15.07 -13.33 -2.91
CA LYS A 224 15.77 -14.44 -2.28
C LYS A 224 16.79 -13.95 -1.24
N ALA A 225 17.57 -12.93 -1.57
CA ALA A 225 18.54 -12.35 -0.63
C ALA A 225 17.84 -11.79 0.64
N MET A 226 16.69 -11.12 0.49
CA MET A 226 15.90 -10.66 1.65
C MET A 226 15.41 -11.83 2.53
N ILE A 227 14.94 -12.92 1.92
CA ILE A 227 14.48 -14.10 2.65
C ILE A 227 15.65 -14.73 3.41
N ASP A 228 16.79 -14.91 2.75
CA ASP A 228 17.99 -15.50 3.35
C ASP A 228 18.47 -14.66 4.55
N ASP A 229 18.53 -13.32 4.40
CA ASP A 229 18.89 -12.38 5.47
C ASP A 229 17.96 -12.51 6.70
N LEU A 230 16.64 -12.57 6.47
CA LEU A 230 15.64 -12.66 7.54
C LEU A 230 15.65 -14.01 8.28
N VAL A 231 15.80 -15.11 7.53
CA VAL A 231 15.92 -16.47 8.08
C VAL A 231 17.20 -16.62 8.89
N GLU A 232 18.32 -16.05 8.43
CA GLU A 232 19.57 -16.05 9.18
C GLU A 232 19.50 -15.21 10.45
N GLY A 233 18.85 -14.04 10.39
CA GLY A 233 18.60 -13.19 11.55
C GLY A 233 17.81 -13.92 12.65
N ASP A 234 16.71 -14.57 12.27
CA ASP A 234 15.87 -15.35 13.20
C ASP A 234 16.65 -16.47 13.91
N LYS A 235 17.51 -17.19 13.17
CA LYS A 235 18.38 -18.24 13.74
C LYS A 235 19.41 -17.69 14.74
N LYS A 236 19.90 -16.47 14.55
CA LYS A 236 20.85 -15.82 15.47
C LYS A 236 20.14 -15.38 16.75
N GLU A 237 19.00 -14.72 16.65
CA GLU A 237 18.19 -14.32 17.81
C GLU A 237 17.76 -15.54 18.65
N VAL A 238 17.33 -16.63 18.02
CA VAL A 238 16.97 -17.88 18.72
C VAL A 238 18.15 -18.50 19.47
N LYS A 239 19.39 -18.33 19.00
CA LYS A 239 20.58 -18.81 19.71
C LYS A 239 20.92 -17.94 20.92
N GLU A 240 20.75 -16.63 20.81
CA GLU A 240 21.06 -15.66 21.89
C GLU A 240 20.00 -15.69 23.00
N ASN A 241 18.71 -15.77 22.63
CA ASN A 241 17.59 -15.75 23.59
C ASN A 241 17.35 -17.08 24.31
N LYS A 242 18.04 -18.18 23.95
CA LYS A 242 18.02 -19.42 24.76
C LYS A 242 18.52 -19.23 26.20
N ASN A 243 19.19 -18.10 26.48
CA ASN A 243 19.70 -17.76 27.80
C ASN A 243 18.76 -16.86 28.63
N ASP A 244 17.64 -16.39 28.07
CA ASP A 244 16.69 -15.53 28.79
C ASP A 244 15.25 -16.08 28.66
N LYS A 245 14.67 -16.57 29.76
CA LYS A 245 13.38 -17.27 29.78
C LYS A 245 12.15 -16.35 29.73
N THR A 246 12.34 -15.05 29.54
CA THR A 246 11.30 -14.04 29.83
C THR A 246 10.79 -13.25 28.62
N GLN A 247 11.33 -13.45 27.41
CA GLN A 247 10.92 -12.69 26.21
C GLN A 247 10.02 -13.52 25.27
N GLN A 248 8.90 -12.92 24.84
CA GLN A 248 8.07 -13.43 23.75
C GLN A 248 8.90 -13.49 22.47
N LYS A 249 8.93 -14.67 21.85
CA LYS A 249 9.66 -14.97 20.62
C LYS A 249 9.08 -14.13 19.47
N LYS A 250 9.84 -13.14 18.97
CA LYS A 250 9.50 -12.44 17.71
C LYS A 250 10.01 -13.29 16.56
N GLU A 251 9.14 -14.06 15.91
CA GLU A 251 9.49 -14.76 14.68
C GLU A 251 9.50 -13.76 13.52
N ASN A 252 10.57 -13.73 12.73
CA ASN A 252 10.64 -12.88 11.55
C ASN A 252 9.80 -13.43 10.36
N ILE A 253 9.04 -14.51 10.57
CA ILE A 253 8.19 -15.14 9.57
C ILE A 253 6.81 -15.39 10.18
N VAL A 254 5.78 -14.89 9.52
CA VAL A 254 4.37 -15.10 9.88
C VAL A 254 3.66 -15.74 8.70
N VAL A 255 3.11 -16.94 8.91
CA VAL A 255 2.32 -17.63 7.90
C VAL A 255 0.88 -17.14 7.96
N LEU A 256 0.39 -16.59 6.86
CA LEU A 256 -0.99 -16.12 6.74
C LEU A 256 -1.93 -17.32 6.56
N THR A 257 -3.11 -17.21 7.16
CA THR A 257 -4.12 -18.28 7.19
C THR A 257 -5.48 -17.69 6.86
N GLN A 258 -6.44 -18.54 6.53
CA GLN A 258 -7.81 -18.11 6.29
C GLN A 258 -8.43 -17.41 7.51
N ASP A 259 -8.06 -17.82 8.74
CA ASP A 259 -8.56 -17.20 9.97
C ASP A 259 -8.13 -15.73 10.10
N HIS A 260 -6.88 -15.40 9.72
CA HIS A 260 -6.43 -14.01 9.66
C HIS A 260 -7.30 -13.17 8.72
N MET A 261 -7.64 -13.73 7.54
CA MET A 261 -8.47 -13.05 6.56
C MET A 261 -9.91 -12.86 7.04
N LEU A 262 -10.51 -13.89 7.65
CA LEU A 262 -11.89 -13.83 8.16
C LEU A 262 -12.02 -12.78 9.25
N LYS A 263 -11.09 -12.74 10.22
CA LYS A 263 -11.09 -11.72 11.28
C LYS A 263 -10.97 -10.30 10.75
N ALA A 264 -10.11 -10.10 9.75
CA ALA A 264 -9.98 -8.80 9.10
C ALA A 264 -11.23 -8.42 8.31
N PHE A 265 -11.84 -9.36 7.59
CA PHE A 265 -13.07 -9.13 6.86
C PHE A 265 -14.23 -8.76 7.79
N GLU A 266 -14.36 -9.43 8.94
CA GLU A 266 -15.33 -9.07 9.98
C GLU A 266 -15.08 -7.66 10.53
N ALA A 267 -13.81 -7.29 10.78
CA ALA A 267 -13.46 -5.95 11.27
C ALA A 267 -13.73 -4.84 10.24
N LEU A 268 -13.67 -5.14 8.94
CA LEU A 268 -13.94 -4.19 7.86
C LEU A 268 -15.44 -4.00 7.56
N ASN A 269 -16.28 -4.99 7.90
CA ASN A 269 -17.73 -4.98 7.63
C ASN A 269 -18.60 -4.82 8.88
N GLY A 270 -17.98 -4.65 10.06
CA GLY A 270 -18.64 -4.50 11.36
C GLY A 270 -19.07 -3.08 11.69
#